data_AF-A0A7S1AIT4-F1
#
_entry.id   AF-A0A7S1AIT4-F1
#
_cell.length_a   1.000
_cell.length_b   1.000
_cell.length_c   1.000
_cell.angle_alpha   90.00
_cell.angle_beta   90.00
_cell.angle_gamma   90.00
#
_symmetry.space_group_name_H-M   'P 1'
#
loop_
_entity.id
_entity.type
_entity.pdbx_description
1 polymer ?
#
loop_
_entity_poly.entity_id
_entity_poly.type
_entity_poly.pdbx_seq_one_letter_code
_entity_poly.pdbx_strand_id
1 'polypeptide(L)'
;KFSLAPVAVRLQERLGKKVVFVEDCIGEPVDKAVAAMANGEVALLENVRFYKQEEKNDSEFAKQLASKADIYVNDAFGTAHRAHASTEGVTKHVSKSLSGFLLQKELDYLDGAVSNPAK
;
A
#
# COMPACT_ATOMS: atom_id res chain seq x y z
N LYS A 1 -17.85 -9.44 -1.39
CA LYS A 1 -17.51 -9.82 -2.80
C LYS A 1 -16.11 -9.37 -3.23
N PHE A 2 -15.56 -8.25 -2.72
CA PHE A 2 -14.21 -7.77 -3.09
C PHE A 2 -13.25 -7.68 -1.90
N SER A 3 -13.49 -8.50 -0.88
CA SER A 3 -12.60 -8.59 0.28
C SER A 3 -11.25 -9.16 -0.15
N LEU A 4 -10.19 -8.69 0.50
CA LEU A 4 -8.83 -9.19 0.34
C LEU A 4 -8.54 -10.42 1.19
N ALA A 5 -9.50 -10.96 1.94
CA ALA A 5 -9.31 -12.19 2.72
C ALA A 5 -8.73 -13.37 1.89
N PRO A 6 -9.19 -13.65 0.64
CA PRO A 6 -8.57 -14.69 -0.19
C PRO A 6 -7.13 -14.36 -0.60
N VAL A 7 -6.81 -13.07 -0.74
CA VAL A 7 -5.44 -12.60 -1.05
C VAL A 7 -4.51 -12.82 0.13
N ALA A 8 -4.98 -12.59 1.37
CA ALA A 8 -4.20 -12.87 2.58
C ALA A 8 -3.76 -14.34 2.65
N VAL A 9 -4.68 -15.26 2.36
CA VAL A 9 -4.39 -16.72 2.32
C VAL A 9 -3.28 -17.00 1.29
N ARG A 10 -3.42 -16.47 0.07
CA ARG A 10 -2.43 -16.72 -0.98
C ARG A 10 -1.07 -16.06 -0.69
N LEU A 11 -1.07 -14.88 -0.09
CA LEU A 11 0.14 -14.17 0.30
C LEU A 11 0.90 -14.95 1.37
N GLN A 12 0.20 -15.47 2.37
CA GLN A 12 0.77 -16.32 3.42
C GLN A 12 1.46 -17.56 2.83
N GLU A 13 0.82 -18.27 1.90
CA GLU A 13 1.43 -19.42 1.22
C GLU A 13 2.70 -19.06 0.45
N ARG A 14 2.72 -17.90 -0.22
CA ARG A 14 3.86 -17.45 -1.02
C ARG A 14 5.03 -16.95 -0.17
N LEU A 15 4.73 -16.33 0.97
CA LEU A 15 5.75 -15.83 1.89
C LEU A 15 6.28 -16.93 2.83
N GLY A 16 5.55 -18.04 2.99
CA GLY A 16 5.88 -19.06 3.99
C GLY A 16 5.82 -18.52 5.42
N LYS A 17 5.03 -17.46 5.65
CA LYS A 17 4.89 -16.74 6.91
C LYS A 17 3.44 -16.39 7.16
N LYS A 18 3.05 -16.32 8.44
CA LYS A 18 1.72 -15.87 8.85
C LYS A 18 1.45 -14.46 8.31
N VAL A 19 0.29 -14.27 7.68
CA VAL A 19 -0.23 -12.96 7.30
C VAL A 19 -1.49 -12.70 8.12
N VAL A 20 -1.47 -11.65 8.93
CA VAL A 20 -2.63 -11.22 9.72
C VAL A 20 -3.55 -10.42 8.79
N PHE A 21 -4.72 -10.96 8.48
CA PHE A 21 -5.73 -10.20 7.76
C PHE A 21 -6.51 -9.32 8.73
N VAL A 22 -6.65 -8.03 8.41
CA VAL A 22 -7.43 -7.06 9.17
C VAL A 22 -8.66 -6.70 8.36
N GLU A 23 -9.85 -6.81 8.97
CA GLU A 23 -11.14 -6.64 8.28
C GLU A 23 -11.47 -5.19 7.91
N ASP A 24 -10.56 -4.26 8.18
CA ASP A 24 -10.64 -2.84 7.84
C ASP A 24 -9.25 -2.31 7.41
N CYS A 25 -9.19 -1.11 6.84
CA CYS A 25 -7.96 -0.40 6.52
C CYS A 25 -7.72 0.86 7.36
N ILE A 26 -8.69 1.25 8.19
CA ILE A 26 -8.54 2.33 9.17
C ILE A 26 -9.23 1.96 10.49
N GLY A 27 -9.07 2.82 11.50
CA GLY A 27 -9.77 2.71 12.78
C GLY A 27 -9.20 1.67 13.74
N GLU A 28 -10.00 1.38 14.78
CA GLU A 28 -9.57 0.58 15.94
C GLU A 28 -9.08 -0.84 15.61
N PRO A 29 -9.67 -1.60 14.66
CA PRO A 29 -9.15 -2.92 14.30
C PRO A 29 -7.71 -2.87 13.77
N VAL A 30 -7.40 -1.84 12.97
CA VAL A 30 -6.05 -1.62 12.43
C VAL A 30 -5.10 -1.18 13.51
N ASP A 31 -5.52 -0.27 14.39
CA ASP A 31 -4.70 0.19 15.53
C ASP A 31 -4.26 -0.96 16.42
N LYS A 32 -5.19 -1.84 16.78
CA LYS A 32 -4.90 -3.02 17.58
C LYS A 32 -3.99 -4.00 16.86
N ALA A 33 -4.22 -4.23 15.56
CA ALA A 33 -3.38 -5.13 14.78
C ALA A 33 -1.94 -4.61 14.71
N VAL A 34 -1.75 -3.35 14.32
CA VAL A 34 -0.41 -2.73 14.19
C VAL A 34 0.30 -2.65 15.55
N ALA A 35 -0.40 -2.29 16.63
CA ALA A 35 0.21 -2.22 17.97
C ALA A 35 0.65 -3.61 18.50
N ALA A 36 0.04 -4.69 18.02
CA ALA A 36 0.39 -6.06 18.40
C ALA A 36 1.49 -6.68 17.52
N MET A 37 1.89 -6.03 16.41
CA MET A 37 2.85 -6.58 15.47
C MET A 37 4.27 -6.61 16.03
N ALA A 38 4.94 -7.74 15.84
CA ALA A 38 6.37 -7.88 16.06
C ALA A 38 7.17 -7.65 14.76
N ASN A 39 8.47 -7.39 14.92
CA ASN A 39 9.38 -7.23 13.78
C ASN A 39 9.36 -8.45 12.85
N GLY A 40 9.11 -8.22 11.57
CA GLY A 40 9.07 -9.26 10.54
C GLY A 40 7.71 -9.93 10.36
N GLU A 41 6.69 -9.52 11.11
CA GLU A 41 5.30 -9.91 10.87
C GLU A 41 4.68 -9.10 9.73
N VAL A 42 3.65 -9.67 9.11
CA VAL A 42 2.96 -9.07 7.96
C VAL A 42 1.47 -8.99 8.27
N ALA A 43 0.90 -7.79 8.10
CA ALA A 43 -0.53 -7.58 8.11
C ALA A 43 -1.02 -7.16 6.72
N LEU A 44 -2.16 -7.70 6.29
CA LEU A 44 -2.88 -7.25 5.11
C LEU A 44 -4.17 -6.57 5.56
N LEU A 45 -4.25 -5.27 5.30
CA LEU A 45 -5.46 -4.48 5.54
C LEU A 45 -6.52 -4.79 4.48
N GLU A 46 -7.77 -4.49 4.80
CA GLU A 46 -8.88 -4.67 3.86
C GLU A 46 -8.80 -3.67 2.69
N ASN A 47 -9.57 -3.95 1.64
CA ASN A 47 -9.66 -3.18 0.41
C ASN A 47 -9.94 -1.68 0.66
N VAL A 48 -8.91 -0.86 0.43
CA VAL A 48 -8.99 0.61 0.59
C VAL A 48 -10.12 1.26 -0.21
N ARG A 49 -10.55 0.65 -1.33
CA ARG A 49 -11.66 1.16 -2.15
C ARG A 49 -13.05 0.85 -1.60
N PHE A 50 -13.15 0.19 -0.44
CA PHE A 50 -14.38 0.20 0.35
C PHE A 50 -14.70 1.59 0.89
N TYR A 51 -13.68 2.45 1.01
CA TYR A 51 -13.83 3.87 1.30
C TYR A 51 -13.84 4.66 0.00
N LYS A 52 -14.94 5.36 -0.29
CA LYS A 52 -15.04 6.27 -1.47
C LYS A 52 -14.01 7.40 -1.43
N GLN A 53 -13.50 7.69 -0.24
CA GLN A 53 -12.45 8.64 0.07
C GLN A 53 -11.12 8.31 -0.64
N GLU A 54 -10.86 7.03 -0.89
CA GLU A 54 -9.65 6.56 -1.57
C GLU A 54 -9.51 7.20 -2.97
N GLU A 55 -10.53 7.04 -3.81
CA GLU A 55 -10.50 7.56 -5.19
C GLU A 55 -10.60 9.09 -5.26
N LYS A 56 -11.05 9.73 -4.17
CA LYS A 56 -11.14 11.18 -4.05
C LYS A 56 -9.86 11.83 -3.53
N ASN A 57 -8.86 11.03 -3.18
CA ASN A 57 -7.65 11.50 -2.52
C ASN A 57 -7.95 12.34 -1.26
N ASP A 58 -8.90 11.86 -0.46
CA ASP A 58 -9.33 12.57 0.74
C ASP A 58 -8.18 12.65 1.76
N SER A 59 -7.88 13.88 2.21
CA SER A 59 -6.72 14.13 3.07
C SER A 59 -6.88 13.50 4.46
N GLU A 60 -8.09 13.39 5.01
CA GLU A 60 -8.28 12.83 6.35
C GLU A 60 -8.18 11.30 6.30
N PHE A 61 -8.70 10.68 5.24
CA PHE A 61 -8.51 9.26 4.99
C PHE A 61 -7.02 8.92 4.77
N ALA A 62 -6.31 9.72 3.95
CA ALA A 62 -4.88 9.57 3.74
C ALA A 62 -4.08 9.69 5.06
N LYS A 63 -4.44 10.65 5.92
CA LYS A 63 -3.82 10.85 7.23
C LYS A 63 -4.05 9.66 8.16
N GLN A 64 -5.26 9.08 8.15
CA GLN A 64 -5.54 7.87 8.95
C GLN A 64 -4.68 6.69 8.51
N LEU A 65 -4.52 6.47 7.20
CA LEU A 65 -3.62 5.45 6.66
C LEU A 65 -2.16 5.71 7.07
N ALA A 66 -1.69 6.95 6.90
CA ALA A 66 -0.31 7.34 7.22
C ALA A 66 0.01 7.24 8.72
N SER A 67 -0.96 7.52 9.60
CA SER A 67 -0.76 7.53 11.05
C SER A 67 -0.32 6.18 11.64
N LYS A 68 -0.38 5.11 10.84
CA LYS A 68 -0.04 3.74 11.24
C LYS A 68 1.37 3.31 10.80
N ALA A 69 2.11 4.18 10.11
CA ALA A 69 3.40 3.84 9.54
C ALA A 69 4.44 4.96 9.71
N ASP A 70 5.68 4.57 9.99
CA ASP A 70 6.81 5.50 10.04
C ASP A 70 7.33 5.83 8.63
N ILE A 71 7.24 4.86 7.72
CA ILE A 71 7.74 4.91 6.35
C ILE A 71 6.66 4.38 5.41
N TYR A 72 6.48 5.07 4.29
CA TYR A 72 5.65 4.61 3.19
C TYR A 72 6.51 4.09 2.04
N VAL A 73 6.10 2.95 1.48
CA VAL A 73 6.72 2.36 0.28
C VAL A 73 5.61 2.14 -0.75
N ASN A 74 5.73 2.80 -1.91
CA ASN A 74 4.83 2.56 -3.03
C ASN A 74 5.46 1.52 -3.97
N ASP A 75 4.87 0.33 -4.05
CA ASP A 75 5.29 -0.72 -4.98
C ASP A 75 4.21 -1.07 -6.02
N ALA A 76 3.27 -0.13 -6.25
CA ALA A 76 2.10 -0.31 -7.09
C ALA A 76 2.07 0.64 -8.30
N PHE A 77 2.97 0.41 -9.28
CA PHE A 77 3.05 1.24 -10.50
C PHE A 77 1.71 1.40 -11.23
N GLY A 78 0.93 0.32 -11.32
CA GLY A 78 -0.37 0.32 -12.01
C GLY A 78 -1.39 1.29 -11.44
N THR A 79 -1.24 1.76 -10.20
CA THR A 79 -2.11 2.78 -9.59
C THR A 79 -1.43 4.13 -9.42
N ALA A 80 -0.11 4.23 -9.64
CA ALA A 80 0.67 5.45 -9.44
C ALA A 80 0.26 6.61 -10.36
N HIS A 81 -0.37 6.33 -11.50
CA HIS A 81 -0.89 7.35 -12.42
C HIS A 81 -2.15 8.08 -11.92
N ARG A 82 -2.75 7.63 -10.81
CA ARG A 82 -3.94 8.26 -10.21
C ARG A 82 -3.57 8.86 -8.86
N ALA A 83 -4.02 10.09 -8.65
CA ALA A 83 -3.96 10.73 -7.33
C ALA A 83 -5.05 10.12 -6.45
N HIS A 84 -4.74 9.04 -5.74
CA HIS A 84 -5.60 8.44 -4.73
C HIS A 84 -4.97 8.60 -3.34
N ALA A 85 -5.76 8.40 -2.28
CA ALA A 85 -5.29 8.59 -0.91
C ALA A 85 -4.16 7.61 -0.55
N SER A 86 -4.28 6.33 -0.91
CA SER A 86 -3.25 5.32 -0.62
C SER A 86 -1.98 5.43 -1.48
N THR A 87 -2.02 6.16 -2.60
CA THR A 87 -0.88 6.27 -3.53
C THR A 87 -0.17 7.62 -3.48
N GLU A 88 -0.93 8.71 -3.39
CA GLU A 88 -0.46 10.10 -3.43
C GLU A 88 -0.70 10.78 -2.08
N GLY A 89 -1.94 10.76 -1.56
CA GLY A 89 -2.31 11.51 -0.37
C GLY A 89 -1.51 11.11 0.86
N VAL A 90 -1.27 9.82 1.04
CA VAL A 90 -0.51 9.25 2.18
C VAL A 90 0.89 9.85 2.26
N THR A 91 1.52 10.14 1.13
CA THR A 91 2.90 10.66 1.05
C THR A 91 3.07 12.03 1.72
N LYS A 92 1.96 12.78 1.88
CA LYS A 92 1.93 14.10 2.53
C LYS A 92 1.96 14.02 4.06
N HIS A 93 1.65 12.85 4.61
CA HIS A 93 1.45 12.63 6.05
C HIS A 93 2.48 11.70 6.68
N VAL A 94 3.29 11.02 5.87
CA VAL A 94 4.48 10.26 6.32
C VAL A 94 5.76 11.04 6.11
N SER A 95 6.72 10.88 7.03
CA SER A 95 8.01 11.58 6.98
C SER A 95 8.91 11.12 5.82
N LYS A 96 8.79 9.86 5.41
CA LYS A 96 9.64 9.25 4.39
C LYS A 96 8.81 8.39 3.45
N SER A 97 8.90 8.69 2.16
CA SER A 97 8.24 7.95 1.08
C SER A 97 9.30 7.39 0.12
N LEU A 98 9.15 6.13 -0.26
CA LEU A 98 10.09 5.41 -1.13
C LEU A 98 9.35 4.67 -2.24
N SER A 99 10.02 4.42 -3.36
CA SER A 99 9.57 3.42 -4.33
C SER A 99 10.00 2.03 -3.89
N GLY A 100 9.10 1.05 -4.01
CA GLY A 100 9.48 -0.35 -3.96
C GLY A 100 10.20 -0.78 -5.23
N PHE A 101 10.67 -2.02 -5.25
CA PHE A 101 11.49 -2.54 -6.35
C PHE A 101 10.71 -2.75 -7.65
N LEU A 102 9.42 -3.11 -7.58
CA LEU A 102 8.58 -3.22 -8.77
C LEU A 102 8.33 -1.84 -9.37
N LEU A 103 7.99 -0.86 -8.53
CA LEU A 103 7.81 0.51 -9.00
C LEU A 103 9.10 1.06 -9.64
N GLN A 104 10.25 0.86 -8.99
CA GLN A 104 11.54 1.26 -9.52
C GLN A 104 11.81 0.61 -10.89
N LYS A 105 11.63 -0.70 -11.00
CA LYS A 105 11.88 -1.44 -12.24
C LYS A 105 11.01 -0.95 -13.41
N GLU A 106 9.74 -0.62 -13.15
CA GLU A 106 8.84 -0.06 -14.16
C GLU A 106 9.33 1.33 -14.63
N LEU A 107 9.80 2.17 -13.70
CA LEU A 107 10.36 3.48 -14.04
C LEU A 107 11.64 3.35 -14.87
N ASP A 108 12.56 2.47 -14.47
CA ASP A 108 13.83 2.24 -15.18
C ASP A 108 13.56 1.73 -16.62
N TYR A 109 12.58 0.84 -16.78
CA TYR A 109 12.19 0.33 -18.09
C TYR A 109 11.62 1.43 -18.98
N LEU A 110 10.72 2.27 -18.43
CA LEU A 110 10.10 3.36 -19.18
C LEU A 110 11.12 4.44 -19.56
N ASP A 111 12.02 4.81 -18.65
CA ASP A 111 13.08 5.76 -18.95
C ASP A 111 13.99 5.24 -20.05
N GLY A 112 14.43 3.97 -19.98
CA GLY A 112 15.19 3.34 -21.05
C GLY A 112 14.47 3.36 -22.39
N ALA A 113 13.17 3.07 -22.42
CA ALA A 113 12.37 3.04 -23.64
C ALA A 113 12.12 4.44 -24.25
N VAL A 114 11.98 5.48 -23.43
CA VAL A 114 11.68 6.84 -23.90
C VAL A 114 12.95 7.64 -24.19
N SER A 115 13.92 7.57 -23.28
CA SER A 115 15.12 8.40 -23.30
C SER A 115 16.22 7.80 -24.19
N ASN A 116 16.30 6.46 -24.31
CA ASN A 116 17.32 5.80 -25.14
C ASN A 116 16.86 4.42 -25.66
N PRO A 117 15.84 4.37 -26.55
CA PRO A 117 15.30 3.10 -27.04
C PRO A 117 16.35 2.29 -27.79
N ALA A 118 16.44 0.99 -27.47
CA ALA A 118 17.19 0.04 -28.30
C ALA A 118 16.54 -0.02 -29.70
N LYS A 119 17.35 0.16 -30.74
CA LYS A 119 16.93 0.08 -32.15
C LYS A 119 16.82 -1.35 -32.64
#